data_AF-A0A4Q2SQ11-F1
#
_entry.id   AF-A0A4Q2SQ11-F1
#
_cell.length_a   1.000
_cell.length_b   1.000
_cell.length_c   1.000
_cell.angle_alpha   90.00
_cell.angle_beta   90.00
_cell.angle_gamma   90.00
#
_symmetry.space_group_name_H-M   'P 1'
#
loop_
_entity.id
_entity.type
_entity.pdbx_description
1 polymer ?
#
loop_
_entity_poly.entity_id
_entity_poly.type
_entity_poly.pdbx_seq_one_letter_code
_entity_poly.pdbx_strand_id
1 'polypeptide(L)'
;MRADAQRNYDRIVEAARMAFRERGYDTSLDQIAKDAGVGPGTLYRHFATRDDLIDAVMKSWVDHVEETADKVLTHEGGPRDLLLAWFEEYVRLISVHKGGPAKITGAMGDEQSPIRTKCQVLQAAGGRVLDRLHDEDAIRDDVTPIQVARLVGGIATVADQSGLDAAAVRPMLEVVADGLLT
;
A
#
# COMPACT_ATOMS: atom_id res chain seq x y z
N MET A 1 -15.01 -14.81 28.26
CA MET A 1 -13.86 -13.89 28.23
C MET A 1 -13.12 -13.83 26.89
N ARG A 2 -12.97 -14.92 26.10
CA ARG A 2 -12.40 -14.83 24.74
C ARG A 2 -13.31 -14.10 23.74
N ALA A 3 -14.62 -14.32 23.82
CA ALA A 3 -15.59 -13.67 22.94
C ALA A 3 -15.66 -12.15 23.13
N ASP A 4 -15.49 -11.64 24.35
CA ASP A 4 -15.46 -10.20 24.63
C ASP A 4 -14.20 -9.54 24.06
N ALA A 5 -13.05 -10.19 24.23
CA ALA A 5 -11.79 -9.74 23.66
C ALA A 5 -11.84 -9.70 22.13
N GLN A 6 -12.42 -10.71 21.49
CA GLN A 6 -12.60 -10.72 20.03
C GLN A 6 -13.56 -9.61 19.57
N ARG A 7 -14.71 -9.43 20.23
CA ARG A 7 -15.64 -8.33 19.90
C ARG A 7 -14.99 -6.96 20.04
N ASN A 8 -14.16 -6.76 21.06
CA ASN A 8 -13.43 -5.50 21.23
C ASN A 8 -12.39 -5.30 20.13
N TYR A 9 -11.64 -6.36 19.78
CA TYR A 9 -10.70 -6.34 18.65
C TYR A 9 -11.41 -5.94 17.36
N ASP A 10 -12.51 -6.60 17.01
CA ASP A 10 -13.25 -6.33 15.77
C ASP A 10 -13.80 -4.88 15.74
N ARG A 11 -14.32 -4.38 16.87
CA ARG A 11 -14.77 -2.99 17.00
C ARG A 11 -13.63 -1.98 16.81
N ILE A 12 -12.45 -2.26 17.37
CA ILE A 12 -11.28 -1.40 17.22
C ILE A 12 -10.83 -1.37 15.76
N VAL A 13 -10.71 -2.53 15.10
CA VAL A 13 -10.29 -2.61 13.69
C VAL A 13 -11.27 -1.87 12.78
N GLU A 14 -12.58 -2.00 13.01
CA GLU A 14 -13.57 -1.31 12.18
C GLU A 14 -13.55 0.21 12.41
N ALA A 15 -13.48 0.67 13.66
CA ALA A 15 -13.34 2.09 13.96
C ALA A 15 -12.06 2.68 13.35
N ALA A 16 -10.95 1.94 13.44
CA ALA A 16 -9.67 2.33 12.84
C ALA A 16 -9.76 2.43 11.32
N ARG A 17 -10.39 1.44 10.66
CA ARG A 17 -10.61 1.42 9.22
C ARG A 17 -11.36 2.67 8.75
N MET A 18 -12.41 3.06 9.47
CA MET A 18 -13.16 4.28 9.16
C MET A 18 -12.34 5.54 9.43
N ALA A 19 -11.68 5.63 10.59
CA ALA A 19 -10.85 6.77 10.95
C ALA A 19 -9.70 7.00 9.97
N PHE A 20 -9.03 5.93 9.51
CA PHE A 20 -7.95 6.03 8.53
C PHE A 20 -8.43 6.43 7.14
N ARG A 21 -9.65 6.04 6.73
CA ARG A 21 -10.25 6.52 5.47
C ARG A 21 -10.53 8.02 5.51
N GLU A 22 -11.05 8.51 6.62
CA GLU A 22 -11.46 9.92 6.74
C GLU A 22 -10.30 10.85 7.04
N ARG A 23 -9.36 10.42 7.89
CA ARG A 23 -8.36 11.28 8.53
C ARG A 23 -6.91 10.84 8.29
N GLY A 24 -6.70 9.74 7.57
CA GLY A 24 -5.37 9.19 7.32
C GLY A 24 -4.78 8.46 8.52
N TYR A 25 -3.58 7.91 8.30
CA TYR A 25 -2.90 7.08 9.30
C TYR A 25 -2.44 7.83 10.55
N ASP A 26 -2.31 9.16 10.51
CA ASP A 26 -1.86 9.95 11.67
C ASP A 26 -2.98 10.26 12.69
N THR A 27 -4.20 9.80 12.44
CA THR A 27 -5.34 10.04 13.35
C THR A 27 -5.10 9.48 14.76
N SER A 28 -5.68 10.11 15.79
CA SER A 28 -5.44 9.74 17.19
C SER A 28 -5.95 8.33 17.52
N LEU A 29 -5.09 7.49 18.12
CA LEU A 29 -5.49 6.17 18.61
C LEU A 29 -6.49 6.26 19.77
N ASP A 30 -6.39 7.30 20.61
CA ASP A 30 -7.35 7.51 21.69
C ASP A 30 -8.74 7.87 21.14
N GLN A 31 -8.78 8.64 20.04
CA GLN A 31 -10.03 8.91 19.35
C GLN A 31 -10.59 7.65 18.69
N ILE A 32 -9.75 6.80 18.08
CA ILE A 32 -10.18 5.48 17.58
C ILE A 32 -10.74 4.60 18.71
N ALA A 33 -10.10 4.58 19.88
CA ALA A 33 -10.61 3.83 21.03
C ALA A 33 -12.00 4.33 21.46
N LYS A 34 -12.19 5.66 21.48
CA LYS A 34 -13.47 6.29 21.77
C LYS A 34 -14.53 5.94 20.72
N ASP A 35 -14.19 6.02 19.43
CA ASP A 35 -15.08 5.68 18.30
C ASP A 35 -15.47 4.19 18.35
N ALA A 36 -14.52 3.33 18.73
CA ALA A 36 -14.75 1.90 18.96
C ALA A 36 -15.55 1.62 20.25
N GLY A 37 -15.76 2.62 21.12
CA GLY A 37 -16.43 2.51 22.41
C GLY A 37 -15.71 1.58 23.39
N VAL A 38 -14.37 1.63 23.40
CA VAL A 38 -13.49 0.91 24.34
C VAL A 38 -12.57 1.90 25.06
N GLY A 39 -12.02 1.51 26.22
CA GLY A 39 -11.00 2.32 26.89
C GLY A 39 -9.65 2.31 26.14
N PRO A 40 -8.84 3.39 26.19
CA PRO A 40 -7.53 3.46 25.54
C PRO A 40 -6.60 2.30 25.93
N GLY A 41 -6.57 1.94 27.22
CA GLY A 41 -5.78 0.79 27.70
C GLY A 41 -6.24 -0.55 27.13
N THR A 42 -7.47 -0.69 26.65
CA THR A 42 -7.91 -1.88 25.91
C THR A 42 -7.36 -1.89 24.50
N LEU A 43 -7.35 -0.74 23.81
CA LEU A 43 -6.72 -0.63 22.49
C LEU A 43 -5.22 -0.95 22.56
N TYR A 44 -4.47 -0.31 23.46
CA TYR A 44 -3.01 -0.54 23.57
C TYR A 44 -2.64 -1.97 24.00
N ARG A 45 -3.56 -2.71 24.64
CA ARG A 45 -3.37 -4.15 24.93
C ARG A 45 -3.57 -5.04 23.70
N HIS A 46 -4.38 -4.62 22.74
CA HIS A 46 -4.58 -5.35 21.48
C HIS A 46 -3.54 -4.94 20.42
N PHE A 47 -3.14 -3.68 20.41
CA PHE A 47 -2.23 -3.09 19.42
C PHE A 47 -1.20 -2.24 20.15
N ALA A 48 0.02 -2.76 20.30
CA ALA A 48 1.08 -2.08 21.04
C ALA A 48 1.52 -0.80 20.32
N THR A 49 1.48 -0.82 18.99
CA THR A 49 1.84 0.29 18.12
C THR A 49 0.72 0.62 17.14
N ARG A 50 0.80 1.82 16.54
CA ARG A 50 -0.06 2.19 15.41
C ARG A 50 0.09 1.22 14.25
N ASP A 51 1.31 0.76 13.99
CA ASP A 51 1.58 -0.11 12.84
C ASP A 51 0.97 -1.51 13.03
N ASP A 52 0.85 -2.00 14.27
CA ASP A 52 0.08 -3.22 14.58
C ASP A 52 -1.41 -3.06 14.21
N LEU A 53 -1.98 -1.88 14.46
CA LEU A 53 -3.36 -1.59 14.09
C LEU A 53 -3.53 -1.43 12.58
N ILE A 54 -2.56 -0.79 11.91
CA ILE A 54 -2.56 -0.67 10.44
C ILE A 54 -2.49 -2.05 9.80
N ASP A 55 -1.62 -2.95 10.27
CA ASP A 55 -1.53 -4.32 9.74
C ASP A 55 -2.88 -5.07 9.84
N ALA A 56 -3.54 -4.96 11.00
CA ALA A 56 -4.86 -5.55 11.21
C ALA A 56 -5.94 -4.98 10.28
N VAL A 57 -5.92 -3.67 10.02
CA VAL A 57 -6.84 -3.02 9.06
C VAL A 57 -6.57 -3.51 7.63
N MET A 58 -5.30 -3.70 7.27
CA MET A 58 -4.85 -4.17 5.95
C MET A 58 -5.08 -5.67 5.71
N LYS A 59 -5.86 -6.36 6.55
CA LYS A 59 -6.12 -7.81 6.37
C LYS A 59 -6.64 -8.15 4.96
N SER A 60 -7.67 -7.46 4.48
CA SER A 60 -8.26 -7.66 3.14
C SER A 60 -7.47 -7.00 2.02
N TRP A 61 -6.47 -6.17 2.32
CA TRP A 61 -5.70 -5.46 1.30
C TRP A 61 -4.83 -6.42 0.48
N VAL A 62 -4.37 -7.52 1.09
CA VAL A 62 -3.60 -8.57 0.41
C VAL A 62 -4.37 -9.14 -0.78
N ASP A 63 -5.64 -9.51 -0.58
CA ASP A 63 -6.46 -10.09 -1.64
C ASP A 63 -6.61 -9.11 -2.82
N HIS A 64 -6.80 -7.82 -2.52
CA HIS A 64 -6.87 -6.78 -3.56
C HIS A 64 -5.55 -6.61 -4.32
N VAL A 65 -4.40 -6.74 -3.65
CA VAL A 65 -3.09 -6.65 -4.32
C VAL A 65 -2.93 -7.78 -5.32
N GLU A 66 -3.26 -9.01 -4.92
CA GLU A 66 -3.16 -10.19 -5.79
C GLU A 66 -4.12 -10.09 -6.98
N GLU A 67 -5.40 -9.74 -6.72
CA GLU A 67 -6.40 -9.54 -7.77
C GLU A 67 -6.00 -8.44 -8.76
N THR A 68 -5.45 -7.34 -8.27
CA THR A 68 -4.94 -6.24 -9.10
C THR A 68 -3.78 -6.70 -9.97
N ALA A 69 -2.81 -7.43 -9.41
CA ALA A 69 -1.67 -7.92 -10.16
C ALA A 69 -2.08 -8.90 -11.25
N ASP A 70 -2.97 -9.85 -10.92
CA ASP A 70 -3.52 -10.81 -11.89
C ASP A 70 -4.24 -10.09 -13.03
N LYS A 71 -5.05 -9.07 -12.72
CA LYS A 71 -5.71 -8.24 -13.72
C LYS A 71 -4.71 -7.50 -14.61
N VAL A 72 -3.69 -6.86 -14.02
CA VAL A 72 -2.66 -6.14 -14.79
C VAL A 72 -1.90 -7.09 -15.71
N LEU A 73 -1.58 -8.29 -15.25
CA LEU A 73 -0.90 -9.30 -16.05
C LEU A 73 -1.73 -9.77 -17.25
N THR A 74 -3.05 -9.58 -17.26
CA THR A 74 -3.90 -9.82 -18.44
C THR A 74 -3.93 -8.66 -19.44
N HIS A 75 -3.19 -7.58 -19.21
CA HIS A 75 -3.20 -6.44 -20.12
C HIS A 75 -2.62 -6.83 -21.49
N GLU A 76 -3.39 -6.54 -22.54
CA GLU A 76 -3.07 -6.85 -23.95
C GLU A 76 -2.31 -5.71 -24.67
N GLY A 77 -2.04 -4.61 -23.95
CA GLY A 77 -1.26 -3.48 -24.46
C GLY A 77 0.23 -3.80 -24.61
N GLY A 78 0.99 -2.82 -25.13
CA GLY A 78 2.44 -2.95 -25.22
C GLY A 78 3.14 -2.88 -23.86
N PRO A 79 4.46 -3.13 -23.78
CA PRO A 79 5.23 -3.12 -22.53
C PRO A 79 5.06 -1.84 -21.71
N ARG A 80 5.03 -0.68 -22.40
CA ARG A 80 4.79 0.62 -21.78
C ARG A 80 3.41 0.72 -21.13
N ASP A 81 2.38 0.23 -21.82
CA ASP A 81 1.00 0.28 -21.32
C ASP A 81 0.83 -0.65 -20.12
N LEU A 82 1.44 -1.84 -20.15
CA LEU A 82 1.49 -2.77 -19.02
C LEU A 82 2.16 -2.13 -17.79
N LEU A 83 3.32 -1.50 -17.98
CA LEU A 83 4.06 -0.87 -16.89
C LEU A 83 3.29 0.31 -16.29
N LEU A 84 2.68 1.14 -17.13
CA LEU A 84 1.84 2.26 -16.67
C LEU A 84 0.58 1.78 -15.96
N ALA A 85 -0.09 0.74 -16.48
CA ALA A 85 -1.22 0.13 -15.82
C ALA A 85 -0.83 -0.37 -14.43
N TRP A 86 0.33 -1.02 -14.29
CA TRP A 86 0.86 -1.41 -12.99
C TRP A 86 1.13 -0.21 -12.08
N PHE A 87 1.74 0.86 -12.59
CA PHE A 87 2.04 2.05 -11.77
C PHE A 87 0.78 2.71 -11.24
N GLU A 88 -0.24 2.90 -12.08
CA GLU A 88 -1.51 3.49 -11.67
C GLU A 88 -2.22 2.65 -10.60
N GLU A 89 -2.23 1.33 -10.78
CA GLU A 89 -2.76 0.38 -9.81
C GLU A 89 -1.96 0.36 -8.50
N TYR A 90 -0.63 0.35 -8.58
CA TYR A 90 0.27 0.41 -7.43
C TYR A 90 0.04 1.69 -6.61
N VAL A 91 -0.01 2.85 -7.26
CA VAL A 91 -0.32 4.14 -6.60
C VAL A 91 -1.67 4.05 -5.89
N ARG A 92 -2.69 3.47 -6.53
CA ARG A 92 -4.02 3.31 -5.94
C ARG A 92 -4.00 2.41 -4.70
N LEU A 93 -3.29 1.28 -4.77
CA LEU A 93 -3.17 0.32 -3.67
C LEU A 93 -2.53 0.95 -2.43
N ILE A 94 -1.53 1.81 -2.59
CA ILE A 94 -0.83 2.45 -1.46
C ILE A 94 -1.49 3.75 -0.98
N SER A 95 -2.36 4.36 -1.78
CA SER A 95 -3.00 5.66 -1.50
C SER A 95 -4.43 5.55 -0.97
N VAL A 96 -4.87 4.34 -0.55
CA VAL A 96 -6.21 4.12 0.04
C VAL A 96 -6.45 5.00 1.27
N HIS A 97 -5.39 5.29 2.02
CA HIS A 97 -5.42 6.11 3.21
C HIS A 97 -4.35 7.20 3.10
N LYS A 98 -4.68 8.43 3.52
CA LYS A 98 -3.71 9.52 3.60
C LYS A 98 -2.52 9.13 4.49
N GLY A 99 -1.29 9.40 4.03
CA GLY A 99 -0.04 8.95 4.62
C GLY A 99 0.37 7.52 4.25
N GLY A 100 -0.48 6.78 3.53
CA GLY A 100 -0.24 5.41 3.10
C GLY A 100 0.98 5.22 2.21
N PRO A 101 1.20 6.04 1.17
CA PRO A 101 2.36 5.90 0.30
C PRO A 101 3.69 5.95 1.05
N ALA A 102 3.86 6.95 1.93
CA ALA A 102 5.06 7.11 2.75
C ALA A 102 5.24 5.93 3.72
N LYS A 103 4.14 5.51 4.38
CA LYS A 103 4.14 4.42 5.36
C LYS A 103 4.54 3.09 4.72
N ILE A 104 3.88 2.71 3.62
CA ILE A 104 4.09 1.43 2.96
C ILE A 104 5.47 1.40 2.29
N THR A 105 5.87 2.48 1.60
CA THR A 105 7.18 2.57 0.94
C THR A 105 8.32 2.58 1.95
N GLY A 106 8.16 3.30 3.07
CA GLY A 106 9.16 3.36 4.14
C GLY A 106 9.38 2.04 4.87
N ALA A 107 8.33 1.22 5.01
CA ALA A 107 8.42 -0.10 5.63
C ALA A 107 9.04 -1.18 4.72
N MET A 108 9.27 -0.88 3.44
CA MET A 108 9.84 -1.85 2.50
C MET A 108 11.29 -2.18 2.83
N GLY A 109 11.50 -3.44 3.24
CA GLY A 109 12.81 -3.95 3.65
C GLY A 109 13.10 -3.82 5.14
N ASP A 110 12.17 -3.28 5.93
CA ASP A 110 12.25 -3.31 7.40
C ASP A 110 11.73 -4.65 7.92
N GLU A 111 12.66 -5.48 8.43
CA GLU A 111 12.32 -6.80 8.97
C GLU A 111 11.52 -6.74 10.27
N GLN A 112 11.54 -5.62 10.98
CA GLN A 112 10.85 -5.43 12.25
C GLN A 112 9.48 -4.77 12.08
N SER A 113 9.14 -4.32 10.87
CA SER A 113 7.87 -3.66 10.61
C SER A 113 6.69 -4.61 10.81
N PRO A 114 5.65 -4.23 11.58
CA PRO A 114 4.41 -5.01 11.69
C PRO A 114 3.73 -5.27 10.33
N ILE A 115 3.89 -4.36 9.36
CA ILE A 115 3.30 -4.49 8.01
C ILE A 115 4.24 -5.19 6.99
N ARG A 116 5.36 -5.77 7.42
CA ARG A 116 6.36 -6.42 6.54
C ARG A 116 5.73 -7.39 5.55
N THR A 117 4.87 -8.29 6.02
CA THR A 117 4.22 -9.30 5.15
C THR A 117 3.38 -8.64 4.07
N LYS A 118 2.70 -7.53 4.38
CA LYS A 118 1.93 -6.75 3.40
C LYS A 118 2.86 -6.12 2.35
N CYS A 119 3.95 -5.50 2.79
CA CYS A 119 4.95 -4.95 1.87
C CYS A 119 5.54 -6.04 0.95
N GLN A 120 5.77 -7.25 1.45
CA GLN A 120 6.26 -8.39 0.67
C GLN A 120 5.27 -8.84 -0.40
N VAL A 121 3.98 -8.91 -0.08
CA VAL A 121 2.93 -9.23 -1.06
C VAL A 121 2.94 -8.22 -2.21
N LEU A 122 2.97 -6.93 -1.89
CA LEU A 122 3.00 -5.88 -2.93
C LEU A 122 4.28 -5.91 -3.77
N GLN A 123 5.43 -6.20 -3.15
CA GLN A 123 6.68 -6.37 -3.88
C GLN A 123 6.66 -7.59 -4.80
N ALA A 124 6.12 -8.71 -4.33
CA ALA A 124 6.00 -9.95 -5.13
C ALA A 124 5.06 -9.74 -6.31
N ALA A 125 3.92 -9.07 -6.11
CA ALA A 125 3.00 -8.68 -7.17
C ALA A 125 3.69 -7.82 -8.24
N GLY A 126 4.46 -6.81 -7.83
CA GLY A 126 5.27 -6.00 -8.76
C GLY A 126 6.37 -6.80 -9.45
N GLY A 127 6.98 -7.75 -8.75
CA GLY A 127 7.94 -8.70 -9.30
C GLY A 127 7.37 -9.45 -10.50
N ARG A 128 6.18 -10.04 -10.36
CA ARG A 128 5.54 -10.78 -11.47
C ARG A 128 5.31 -9.93 -12.72
N VAL A 129 4.96 -8.65 -12.56
CA VAL A 129 4.81 -7.72 -13.69
C VAL A 129 6.14 -7.42 -14.35
N LEU A 130 7.19 -7.18 -13.55
CA LEU A 130 8.54 -6.92 -14.08
C LEU A 130 9.15 -8.16 -14.74
N ASP A 131 8.95 -9.35 -14.17
CA ASP A 131 9.40 -10.62 -14.74
C ASP A 131 8.85 -10.80 -16.16
N ARG A 132 7.55 -10.51 -16.38
CA ARG A 132 6.96 -10.52 -17.73
C ARG A 132 7.65 -9.53 -18.69
N LEU A 133 7.97 -8.33 -18.22
CA LEU A 133 8.64 -7.32 -19.03
C LEU A 133 10.09 -7.69 -19.34
N HIS A 134 10.79 -8.35 -18.41
CA HIS A 134 12.13 -8.91 -18.63
C HIS A 134 12.09 -10.08 -19.62
N ASP A 135 11.10 -10.98 -19.54
CA ASP A 135 10.92 -12.08 -20.49
C ASP A 135 10.68 -11.59 -21.94
N GLU A 136 10.14 -10.38 -22.08
CA GLU A 136 9.92 -9.70 -23.37
C GLU A 136 11.10 -8.80 -23.80
N ASP A 137 12.23 -8.82 -23.04
CA ASP A 137 13.39 -7.92 -23.21
C ASP A 137 13.00 -6.43 -23.30
N ALA A 138 11.91 -6.03 -22.64
CA ALA A 138 11.27 -4.73 -22.83
C ALA A 138 11.60 -3.71 -21.72
N ILE A 139 12.29 -4.14 -20.67
CA ILE A 139 12.72 -3.31 -19.54
C ILE A 139 14.19 -3.59 -19.23
N ARG A 140 14.93 -2.58 -18.77
CA ARG A 140 16.36 -2.72 -18.47
C ARG A 140 16.64 -3.80 -17.43
N ASP A 141 17.69 -4.58 -17.64
CA ASP A 141 18.09 -5.72 -16.79
C ASP A 141 18.45 -5.33 -15.35
N ASP A 142 18.86 -4.08 -15.12
CA ASP A 142 19.27 -3.59 -13.80
C ASP A 142 18.09 -3.11 -12.93
N VAL A 143 16.87 -3.15 -13.46
CA VAL A 143 15.65 -2.70 -12.78
C VAL A 143 15.11 -3.80 -11.87
N THR A 144 14.96 -3.46 -10.60
CA THR A 144 14.42 -4.36 -9.57
C THR A 144 13.05 -3.91 -9.07
N PRO A 145 12.21 -4.83 -8.55
CA PRO A 145 10.90 -4.49 -8.01
C PRO A 145 10.96 -3.44 -6.89
N ILE A 146 11.99 -3.48 -6.04
CA ILE A 146 12.15 -2.53 -4.93
C ILE A 146 12.51 -1.11 -5.41
N GLN A 147 13.31 -0.97 -6.49
CA GLN A 147 13.61 0.34 -7.07
C GLN A 147 12.33 0.95 -7.66
N VAL A 148 11.58 0.17 -8.43
CA VAL A 148 10.30 0.59 -9.00
C VAL A 148 9.31 1.00 -7.91
N ALA A 149 9.14 0.16 -6.89
CA ALA A 149 8.29 0.43 -5.75
C ALA A 149 8.65 1.75 -5.03
N ARG A 150 9.94 2.06 -4.88
CA ARG A 150 10.42 3.31 -4.27
C ARG A 150 10.25 4.53 -5.16
N LEU A 151 10.45 4.40 -6.47
CA LEU A 151 10.23 5.47 -7.44
C LEU A 151 8.75 5.87 -7.48
N VAL A 152 7.87 4.89 -7.69
CA VAL A 152 6.43 5.10 -7.77
C VAL A 152 5.85 5.51 -6.42
N GLY A 153 6.29 4.86 -5.33
CA GLY A 153 5.90 5.20 -3.96
C GLY A 153 6.35 6.60 -3.53
N GLY A 154 7.51 7.07 -4.00
CA GLY A 154 7.99 8.42 -3.79
C GLY A 154 7.12 9.47 -4.47
N ILE A 155 6.75 9.23 -5.73
CA ILE A 155 5.80 10.08 -6.47
C ILE A 155 4.45 10.16 -5.74
N ALA A 156 3.91 9.00 -5.35
CA ALA A 156 2.66 8.93 -4.60
C ALA A 156 2.74 9.65 -3.25
N THR A 157 3.89 9.60 -2.57
CA THR A 157 4.12 10.32 -1.32
C THR A 157 4.08 11.82 -1.51
N VAL A 158 4.74 12.35 -2.55
CA VAL A 158 4.69 13.78 -2.88
C VAL A 158 3.27 14.21 -3.23
N ALA A 159 2.55 13.38 -4.01
CA ALA A 159 1.17 13.63 -4.38
C ALA A 159 0.24 13.71 -3.17
N ASP A 160 0.34 12.74 -2.25
CA ASP A 160 -0.45 12.69 -1.02
C ASP A 160 -0.18 13.88 -0.09
N GLN A 161 1.08 14.26 0.08
CA GLN A 161 1.48 15.38 0.95
C GLN A 161 1.14 16.74 0.37
N SER A 162 1.22 16.89 -0.96
CA SER A 162 0.98 18.15 -1.67
C SER A 162 -0.46 18.30 -2.16
N GLY A 163 -1.31 17.26 -1.97
CA GLY A 163 -2.70 17.25 -2.44
C GLY A 163 -2.83 17.31 -3.95
N LEU A 164 -1.89 16.69 -4.68
CA LEU A 164 -1.93 16.62 -6.14
C LEU A 164 -3.05 15.69 -6.61
N ASP A 165 -3.68 16.04 -7.73
CA ASP A 165 -4.64 15.15 -8.37
C ASP A 165 -3.95 14.07 -9.22
N ALA A 166 -4.74 13.09 -9.67
CA ALA A 166 -4.23 12.00 -10.51
C ALA A 166 -3.66 12.49 -11.85
N ALA A 167 -4.17 13.60 -12.38
CA ALA A 167 -3.70 14.17 -13.65
C ALA A 167 -2.28 14.75 -13.52
N ALA A 168 -1.91 15.25 -12.35
CA ALA A 168 -0.54 15.67 -12.04
C ALA A 168 0.40 14.49 -11.78
N VAL A 169 -0.12 13.35 -11.31
CA VAL A 169 0.69 12.16 -11.01
C VAL A 169 1.11 11.41 -12.28
N ARG A 170 0.18 11.22 -13.22
CA ARG A 170 0.42 10.38 -14.41
C ARG A 170 1.63 10.80 -15.25
N PRO A 171 1.89 12.09 -15.54
CA PRO A 171 3.08 12.50 -16.28
C PRO A 171 4.39 12.11 -15.58
N MET A 172 4.44 12.12 -14.23
CA MET A 172 5.62 11.66 -13.49
C MET A 172 5.81 10.14 -13.62
N LEU A 173 4.72 9.38 -13.65
CA LEU A 173 4.77 7.93 -13.89
C LEU A 173 5.22 7.60 -15.33
N GLU A 174 4.81 8.40 -16.31
CA GLU A 174 5.26 8.29 -17.71
C GLU A 174 6.77 8.51 -17.84
N VAL A 175 7.31 9.54 -17.19
CA VAL A 175 8.77 9.77 -17.15
C VAL A 175 9.51 8.58 -16.55
N VAL A 176 8.97 7.99 -15.48
CA VAL A 176 9.57 6.79 -14.87
C VAL A 176 9.48 5.61 -15.83
N ALA A 177 8.32 5.34 -16.43
CA ALA A 177 8.15 4.21 -17.35
C ALA A 177 9.11 4.33 -18.56
N ASP A 178 9.16 5.50 -19.18
CA ASP A 178 10.02 5.76 -20.35
C ASP A 178 11.51 5.64 -20.02
N GLY A 179 11.91 5.91 -18.76
CA GLY A 179 13.29 5.73 -18.31
C GLY A 179 13.66 4.30 -17.89
N LEU A 180 12.68 3.41 -17.72
CA LEU A 180 12.90 2.00 -17.32
C LEU A 180 12.87 1.05 -18.49
N LEU A 181 12.08 1.34 -19.53
CA LEU A 181 11.96 0.54 -20.75
C LEU A 181 13.23 0.62 -21.61
N THR A 182 13.42 -0.38 -22.46
CA THR A 182 14.55 -0.48 -23.43
C THR A 182 14.25 0.19 -24.76
#